data_AF-A0A6P3QSG0-F1
#
_entry.id   AF-A0A6P3QSG0-F1
#
_cell.length_a   1.000
_cell.length_b   1.000
_cell.length_c   1.000
_cell.angle_alpha   90.00
_cell.angle_beta   90.00
_cell.angle_gamma   90.00
#
_symmetry.space_group_name_H-M   'P 1'
#
loop_
_entity.id
_entity.type
_entity.pdbx_description
1 polymer ?
#
loop_
_entity_poly.entity_id
_entity_poly.type
_entity_poly.pdbx_seq_one_letter_code
_entity_poly.pdbx_strand_id
1 'polypeptide(L)'
;MIHFWKRLSRLMSKVNPEPNVIHIMGCYILGNPNGEKLFQNLRTLMTPYRVTFESPLELSAQGKQMIETYFDFRLYRLWKSRQHSKLLDFDDVL
;
A
#
# COMPACT_ATOMS: atom_id res chain seq x y z
N MET A 1 7.88 -12.66 -8.21
CA MET A 1 6.96 -11.74 -7.49
C MET A 1 5.47 -12.06 -7.69
N ILE A 2 4.99 -12.42 -8.88
CA ILE A 2 3.55 -12.73 -9.12
C ILE A 2 3.00 -13.87 -8.22
N HIS A 3 3.79 -14.93 -7.98
CA HIS A 3 3.38 -16.04 -7.12
C HIS A 3 3.07 -15.64 -5.68
N PHE A 4 3.74 -14.59 -5.16
CA PHE A 4 3.48 -14.05 -3.84
C PHE A 4 2.04 -13.56 -3.74
N TRP A 5 1.62 -12.68 -4.65
CA TRP A 5 0.28 -12.10 -4.67
C TRP A 5 -0.82 -13.14 -4.89
N LYS A 6 -0.59 -14.13 -5.76
CA LYS A 6 -1.52 -15.26 -5.94
C LYS A 6 -1.66 -16.12 -4.69
N ARG A 7 -0.56 -16.33 -3.94
CA ARG A 7 -0.59 -17.11 -2.70
C ARG A 7 -1.26 -16.31 -1.59
N LEU A 8 -0.96 -15.02 -1.48
CA LEU A 8 -1.55 -14.11 -0.49
C LEU A 8 -3.06 -14.00 -0.66
N SER A 9 -3.54 -13.76 -1.89
CA SER A 9 -4.97 -13.62 -2.18
C SER A 9 -5.78 -14.85 -1.75
N ARG A 10 -5.27 -16.05 -2.04
CA ARG A 10 -5.86 -17.32 -1.63
C ARG A 10 -5.88 -17.53 -0.11
N LEU A 11 -4.92 -16.97 0.61
CA LEU A 11 -4.89 -17.08 2.07
C LEU A 11 -5.87 -16.09 2.72
N MET A 12 -5.91 -14.85 2.24
CA MET A 12 -6.83 -13.82 2.73
C MET A 12 -8.29 -14.25 2.59
N SER A 13 -8.65 -14.91 1.47
CA SER A 13 -10.02 -15.40 1.23
C SER A 13 -10.46 -16.51 2.20
N LYS A 14 -9.55 -17.08 3.00
CA LYS A 14 -9.88 -18.14 3.98
C LYS A 14 -10.11 -17.58 5.38
N VAL A 15 -9.72 -16.34 5.63
CA VAL A 15 -9.76 -15.73 6.97
C VAL A 15 -11.05 -14.94 7.17
N ASN A 16 -11.51 -14.23 6.13
CA ASN A 16 -12.64 -13.32 6.23
C ASN A 16 -13.72 -13.66 5.20
N PRO A 17 -15.01 -13.78 5.58
CA PRO A 17 -16.11 -13.93 4.63
C PRO A 17 -16.33 -12.67 3.77
N GLU A 18 -15.97 -11.49 4.28
CA GLU A 18 -16.07 -10.24 3.53
C GLU A 18 -14.88 -10.02 2.59
N PRO A 19 -15.04 -9.22 1.51
CA PRO A 19 -13.95 -8.85 0.63
C PRO A 19 -12.79 -8.25 1.42
N ASN A 20 -11.59 -8.79 1.24
CA ASN A 20 -10.42 -8.30 1.94
C ASN A 20 -9.87 -7.07 1.21
N VAL A 21 -9.47 -6.04 1.95
CA VAL A 21 -8.90 -4.81 1.40
C VAL A 21 -7.41 -4.74 1.70
N ILE A 22 -6.60 -4.40 0.70
CA ILE A 22 -5.19 -4.05 0.86
C ILE A 22 -5.05 -2.54 0.66
N HIS A 23 -4.67 -1.84 1.74
CA HIS A 23 -4.33 -0.42 1.69
C HIS A 23 -2.85 -0.25 1.33
N ILE A 24 -2.57 0.37 0.19
CA ILE A 24 -1.22 0.77 -0.19
C ILE A 24 -1.01 2.20 0.29
N MET A 25 -0.13 2.36 1.28
CA MET A 25 0.18 3.63 1.94
C MET A 25 1.62 4.04 1.62
N GLY A 26 1.93 5.34 1.67
CA GLY A 26 3.31 5.83 1.51
C GLY A 26 3.72 6.14 0.07
N CYS A 27 2.95 5.70 -0.92
CA CYS A 27 3.29 5.79 -2.34
C CYS A 27 2.29 6.69 -3.09
N TYR A 28 2.80 7.57 -3.95
CA TYR A 28 1.98 8.35 -4.88
C TYR A 28 1.59 7.50 -6.09
N ILE A 29 0.53 6.70 -5.94
CA ILE A 29 0.03 5.82 -7.00
C ILE A 29 -0.94 6.55 -7.91
N LEU A 30 -1.87 7.30 -7.33
CA LEU A 30 -2.89 8.05 -8.07
C LEU A 30 -2.26 9.26 -8.77
N GLY A 31 -2.53 9.42 -10.06
CA GLY A 31 -1.94 10.48 -10.89
C GLY A 31 -0.57 10.16 -11.48
N ASN A 32 -0.02 8.96 -11.22
CA ASN A 32 1.18 8.45 -11.88
C ASN A 32 0.77 7.29 -12.82
N PRO A 33 1.02 7.38 -14.15
CA PRO A 33 0.62 6.33 -15.10
C PRO A 33 1.18 4.93 -14.77
N ASN A 34 2.41 4.86 -14.25
CA ASN A 34 3.01 3.60 -13.83
C ASN A 34 2.39 3.08 -12.53
N GLY A 35 2.04 3.99 -11.61
CA GLY A 35 1.32 3.67 -10.38
C GLY A 35 -0.06 3.10 -10.68
N GLU A 36 -0.84 3.77 -11.53
CA GLU A 36 -2.16 3.31 -11.95
C GLU A 36 -2.12 1.95 -12.66
N LYS A 37 -1.15 1.76 -13.57
CA LYS A 37 -0.94 0.47 -14.24
C LYS A 37 -0.59 -0.64 -13.26
N LEU A 38 0.27 -0.37 -12.27
CA LEU A 38 0.60 -1.32 -11.20
C LEU A 38 -0.66 -1.70 -10.42
N PHE A 39 -1.46 -0.70 -10.03
CA PHE A 39 -2.68 -0.90 -9.26
C PHE A 39 -3.70 -1.76 -10.01
N GLN A 40 -3.87 -1.49 -11.31
CA GLN A 40 -4.75 -2.27 -12.16
C GLN A 40 -4.28 -3.72 -12.29
N ASN A 41 -2.98 -3.94 -12.50
CA ASN A 41 -2.40 -5.28 -12.58
C ASN A 41 -2.60 -6.08 -11.29
N LEU A 42 -2.41 -5.44 -10.13
CA LEU A 42 -2.62 -6.07 -8.82
C LEU A 42 -4.09 -6.45 -8.61
N ARG A 43 -5.02 -5.54 -8.94
CA ARG A 43 -6.46 -5.82 -8.91
C ARG A 43 -6.81 -7.01 -9.77
N THR A 44 -6.43 -7.01 -11.05
CA THR A 44 -6.69 -8.12 -11.97
C THR A 44 -6.12 -9.44 -11.48
N LEU A 45 -4.92 -9.42 -10.90
CA LEU A 45 -4.25 -10.61 -10.40
C LEU A 45 -4.98 -11.25 -9.20
N MET A 46 -5.63 -10.43 -8.35
CA MET A 46 -6.27 -10.89 -7.12
C MET A 46 -7.80 -10.94 -7.19
N THR A 47 -8.41 -10.52 -8.31
CA THR A 47 -9.86 -10.62 -8.60
C THR A 47 -10.48 -11.98 -8.21
N PRO A 48 -9.86 -13.15 -8.50
CA PRO A 48 -10.47 -14.45 -8.18
C PRO A 48 -10.80 -14.66 -6.70
N TYR A 49 -10.13 -13.93 -5.81
CA TYR A 49 -10.27 -14.05 -4.36
C TYR A 49 -10.92 -12.82 -3.73
N ARG A 50 -11.56 -11.97 -4.53
CA ARG A 50 -12.30 -10.77 -4.08
C ARG A 50 -11.47 -9.86 -3.18
N VAL A 51 -10.17 -9.75 -3.44
CA VAL A 51 -9.30 -8.81 -2.74
C VAL A 51 -9.33 -7.47 -3.49
N THR A 52 -9.64 -6.40 -2.77
CA THR A 52 -9.65 -5.04 -3.30
C THR A 52 -8.37 -4.31 -2.88
N PHE A 53 -8.05 -3.27 -3.64
CA PHE A 53 -6.90 -2.40 -3.36
C PHE A 53 -7.37 -0.97 -3.24
N GLU A 54 -6.88 -0.30 -2.20
CA GLU A 54 -7.13 1.11 -1.92
C GLU A 54 -5.81 1.83 -1.64
N SER A 55 -5.72 3.09 -2.06
CA SER A 55 -4.54 3.94 -1.86
C SER A 55 -5.03 5.33 -1.45
N PRO A 56 -5.58 5.48 -0.23
CA PRO A 56 -6.19 6.72 0.19
C PRO A 56 -5.14 7.84 0.28
N LEU A 57 -5.55 9.05 -0.09
CA LEU A 57 -4.72 10.25 -0.01
C LEU A 57 -4.34 10.49 1.46
N GLU A 58 -3.04 10.44 1.76
CA GLU A 58 -2.52 10.55 3.13
C GLU A 58 -2.96 11.84 3.86
N LEU A 59 -3.14 12.93 3.10
CA LEU A 59 -3.60 14.23 3.62
C LEU A 59 -5.13 14.31 3.83
N SER A 60 -5.89 13.33 3.36
CA SER A 60 -7.33 13.27 3.58
C SER A 60 -7.67 12.72 4.98
N ALA A 61 -8.88 12.98 5.47
CA ALA A 61 -9.36 12.40 6.73
C ALA A 61 -9.31 10.86 6.71
N GLN A 62 -9.67 10.24 5.58
CA GLN A 62 -9.57 8.80 5.39
C GLN A 62 -8.11 8.32 5.44
N GLY A 63 -7.20 9.03 4.77
CA GLY A 63 -5.77 8.69 4.81
C GLY A 63 -5.17 8.79 6.20
N LYS A 64 -5.53 9.83 6.96
CA LYS A 64 -5.13 9.97 8.36
C LYS A 64 -5.62 8.79 9.21
N GLN A 65 -6.89 8.42 9.08
CA GLN A 65 -7.44 7.27 9.79
C GLN A 65 -6.70 5.97 9.45
N MET A 66 -6.36 5.74 8.17
CA MET A 66 -5.61 4.56 7.76
C MET A 66 -4.17 4.57 8.30
N ILE A 67 -3.51 5.73 8.33
CA ILE A 67 -2.19 5.84 8.97
C ILE A 67 -2.29 5.45 10.44
N GLU A 68 -3.26 6.01 11.18
CA GLU A 68 -3.46 5.71 12.61
C GLU A 68 -3.89 4.25 12.87
N THR A 69 -4.51 3.60 11.90
CA THR A 69 -4.90 2.18 11.99
C THR A 69 -3.70 1.24 11.90
N TYR A 70 -2.74 1.54 11.02
CA TYR A 70 -1.64 0.63 10.69
C TYR A 70 -0.28 1.05 11.23
N PHE A 71 -0.10 2.32 11.58
CA PHE A 71 1.19 2.92 11.92
C PHE A 71 1.08 3.89 13.09
N ASP A 72 2.21 4.12 13.77
CA ASP A 72 2.33 5.29 14.63
C ASP A 72 2.38 6.55 13.75
N PHE A 73 1.44 7.47 13.98
CA PHE A 73 1.30 8.68 13.17
C PHE A 73 2.56 9.56 13.16
N ARG A 74 3.28 9.66 14.30
CA ARG A 74 4.47 10.51 14.41
C ARG A 74 5.64 9.88 13.67
N LEU A 75 5.83 8.57 13.81
CA LEU A 75 6.88 7.84 13.10
C LEU A 75 6.61 7.81 11.59
N TYR A 76 5.36 7.61 11.17
CA TYR A 76 4.97 7.67 9.77
C TYR A 76 5.29 9.04 9.15
N ARG A 77 4.91 10.13 9.83
CA ARG A 77 5.21 11.49 9.38
C ARG A 77 6.72 11.75 9.30
N LEU A 78 7.49 11.29 10.28
CA LEU A 78 8.95 11.41 10.28
C LEU A 78 9.56 10.65 9.09
N TRP A 79 9.15 9.40 8.88
CA TRP A 79 9.58 8.59 7.73
C TRP A 79 9.24 9.29 6.40
N LYS A 80 8.01 9.80 6.24
CA LYS A 80 7.59 10.47 5.01
C LYS A 80 8.40 11.74 4.73
N SER A 81 8.71 12.53 5.77
CA SER A 81 9.55 13.72 5.61
C SER A 81 10.96 13.40 5.11
N ARG A 82 11.48 12.20 5.44
CA ARG A 82 12.79 11.72 4.98
C ARG A 82 12.78 11.27 3.52
N GLN A 83 11.66 10.81 2.98
CA GLN A 83 11.54 10.38 1.57
C GLN A 83 11.75 11.53 0.56
N HIS A 84 11.48 12.77 0.96
CA HIS A 84 11.70 13.96 0.12
C HIS A 84 13.03 14.67 0.40
N SER A 85 13.77 14.21 1.41
CA SER A 85 15.09 14.72 1.71
C SER A 85 16.11 14.06 0.78
N LYS A 86 16.72 14.84 -0.12
CA LYS A 86 17.83 14.40 -0.98
C LYS A 86 19.12 14.02 -0.22
N LEU A 87 19.07 13.91 1.12
CA LEU A 87 20.24 13.74 1.99
C LEU A 87 20.40 12.30 2.52
N LEU A 88 19.63 11.34 2.03
CA LEU A 88 19.69 9.96 2.52
C LEU A 88 20.03 9.00 1.39
N ASP A 89 21.22 9.18 0.81
CA ASP A 89 22.01 8.06 0.31
C ASP A 89 22.44 7.23 1.54
N PHE A 90 21.52 6.43 2.08
CA PHE A 90 21.84 5.41 3.09
C PHE A 90 22.40 4.16 2.39
N ASP A 91 23.43 4.35 1.56
CA ASP A 91 24.22 3.24 1.00
C ASP A 91 25.29 2.74 1.98
N ASP A 92 25.45 3.34 3.18
CA ASP A 92 26.50 2.98 4.15
C ASP A 92 26.00 2.40 5.48
N VAL A 93 24.94 1.58 5.47
CA VAL A 93 24.69 0.68 6.61
C VAL A 93 24.26 -0.70 6.12
N LEU A 94 25.29 -1.48 5.73
CA LEU A 94 25.29 -2.95 5.71
C LEU A 94 26.35 -3.46 6.69
#